data_AF-D5RPR3-F1
#
_entry.id   AF-D5RPR3-F1
#
_cell.length_a   1.000
_cell.length_b   1.000
_cell.length_c   1.000
_cell.angle_alpha   90.00
_cell.angle_beta   90.00
_cell.angle_gamma   90.00
#
_symmetry.space_group_name_H-M   'P 1'
#
loop_
_entity.id
_entity.type
_entity.pdbx_description
1 polymer ?
#
loop_
_entity_poly.entity_id
_entity_poly.type
_entity_poly.pdbx_seq_one_letter_code
_entity_poly.pdbx_strand_id
1 'polypeptide(L)'
;MALLHPNSASLVAGWAGAELLDSDLLRRTYDTPPPGGGPIPVVGGVAPESRSLEAILALAPDLVVATAQAEPDLGGSLLLRQLAAAGIPAVFSSADANRPDATGAAEDPAGSLVRLMTLWGTLLGREAEAEAFTAFVRQRLGTVSARLASVAPCPTYLEVQSTYDECC
;
A
#
# COMPACT_ATOMS: atom_id res chain seq x y z
N MET A 1 -4.15 -6.11 1.48
CA MET A 1 -5.19 -6.62 2.42
C MET A 1 -6.27 -7.46 1.74
N ALA A 2 -7.09 -6.93 0.82
CA ALA A 2 -8.22 -7.66 0.22
C ALA A 2 -7.86 -8.99 -0.48
N LEU A 3 -6.63 -9.10 -1.00
CA LEU A 3 -6.11 -10.33 -1.58
C LEU A 3 -5.90 -11.46 -0.53
N LEU A 4 -5.56 -11.10 0.71
CA LEU A 4 -5.19 -12.04 1.77
C LEU A 4 -6.31 -12.25 2.80
N HIS A 5 -7.26 -11.31 2.89
CA HIS A 5 -8.33 -11.36 3.88
C HIS A 5 -9.70 -11.21 3.20
N PRO A 6 -10.62 -12.18 3.36
CA PRO A 6 -11.91 -12.20 2.65
C PRO A 6 -12.85 -11.07 3.08
N ASN A 7 -12.68 -10.56 4.30
CA ASN A 7 -13.41 -9.40 4.81
C ASN A 7 -12.42 -8.31 5.20
N SER A 8 -11.69 -7.73 4.24
CA SER A 8 -10.66 -6.73 4.55
C SER A 8 -11.25 -5.41 5.06
N ALA A 9 -12.49 -5.08 4.68
CA ALA A 9 -13.17 -3.86 5.13
C ALA A 9 -13.38 -3.82 6.65
N SER A 10 -13.66 -4.96 7.28
CA SER A 10 -13.85 -5.02 8.74
C SER A 10 -12.57 -4.78 9.55
N LEU A 11 -11.40 -4.75 8.90
CA LEU A 11 -10.12 -4.50 9.57
C LEU A 11 -9.72 -3.03 9.52
N VAL A 12 -10.44 -2.18 8.78
CA VAL A 12 -10.10 -0.77 8.60
C VAL A 12 -10.92 0.07 9.58
N ALA A 13 -10.28 0.50 10.66
CA ALA A 13 -10.92 1.35 11.67
C ALA A 13 -11.14 2.80 11.17
N GLY A 14 -10.34 3.25 10.21
CA GLY A 14 -10.41 4.57 9.58
C GLY A 14 -9.35 4.71 8.48
N TRP A 15 -9.46 5.74 7.66
CA TRP A 15 -8.55 6.00 6.55
C TRP A 15 -8.34 7.49 6.25
N ALA A 16 -7.24 7.80 5.58
CA ALA A 16 -6.97 9.12 5.03
C ALA A 16 -6.72 9.00 3.52
N GLY A 17 -7.07 10.03 2.75
CA GLY A 17 -6.86 10.04 1.31
C GLY A 17 -7.76 9.05 0.55
N ALA A 18 -8.96 8.75 1.06
CA ALA A 18 -9.90 7.81 0.46
C ALA A 18 -10.34 8.21 -0.96
N GLU A 19 -10.20 9.49 -1.29
CA GLU A 19 -10.39 10.05 -2.63
C GLU A 19 -9.45 9.44 -3.68
N LEU A 20 -8.28 8.92 -3.28
CA LEU A 20 -7.31 8.27 -4.16
C LEU A 20 -7.70 6.82 -4.52
N LEU A 21 -8.77 6.28 -3.92
CA LEU A 21 -9.24 4.94 -4.26
C LEU A 21 -9.93 4.95 -5.64
N ASP A 22 -9.15 4.67 -6.68
CA ASP A 22 -9.59 4.64 -8.08
C ASP A 22 -10.15 3.27 -8.50
N SER A 23 -11.06 2.71 -7.69
CA SER A 23 -11.73 1.45 -8.00
C SER A 23 -13.14 1.41 -7.44
N ASP A 24 -14.13 1.46 -8.33
CA ASP A 24 -15.55 1.36 -7.97
C ASP A 24 -15.90 0.05 -7.25
N LEU A 25 -15.22 -1.05 -7.62
CA LEU A 25 -15.41 -2.33 -6.98
C LEU A 25 -14.93 -2.29 -5.52
N LEU A 26 -13.74 -1.75 -5.28
CA LEU A 26 -13.21 -1.61 -3.93
C LEU A 26 -14.03 -0.62 -3.12
N ARG A 27 -14.39 0.55 -3.69
CA ARG A 27 -15.28 1.53 -3.05
C ARG A 27 -16.56 0.88 -2.55
N ARG A 28 -17.31 0.19 -3.43
CA ARG A 28 -18.54 -0.52 -3.04
C ARG A 28 -18.31 -1.54 -1.93
N THR A 29 -17.17 -2.23 -1.94
CA THR A 29 -16.82 -3.21 -0.90
C THR A 29 -16.61 -2.54 0.45
N TYR A 30 -15.93 -1.39 0.50
CA TYR A 30 -15.66 -0.64 1.72
C TYR A 30 -16.84 0.22 2.19
N ASP A 31 -17.70 0.66 1.27
CA ASP A 31 -18.93 1.40 1.56
C ASP A 31 -20.03 0.50 2.14
N THR A 32 -19.93 -0.83 1.93
CA THR A 32 -20.86 -1.81 2.51
C THR A 32 -20.39 -2.17 3.91
N PRO A 33 -21.03 -1.67 4.98
CA PRO A 33 -20.55 -1.92 6.33
C PRO A 33 -20.75 -3.40 6.70
N PRO A 34 -19.86 -3.98 7.53
CA PRO A 34 -20.15 -5.26 8.15
C PRO A 34 -21.43 -5.15 9.03
N PRO A 35 -22.12 -6.26 9.31
CA PRO A 35 -23.31 -6.25 10.17
C PRO A 35 -23.01 -5.60 11.53
N GLY A 36 -23.70 -4.51 11.85
CA GLY A 36 -23.49 -3.73 13.07
C GLY A 36 -22.40 -2.65 13.00
N GLY A 37 -21.74 -2.48 11.85
CA GLY A 37 -20.76 -1.42 11.59
C GLY A 37 -21.35 -0.21 10.86
N GLY A 38 -20.67 0.92 10.96
CA GLY A 38 -20.89 2.11 10.11
C GLY A 38 -19.89 2.17 8.95
N PRO A 39 -19.99 3.19 8.07
CA PRO A 39 -18.97 3.45 7.06
C PRO A 39 -17.62 3.72 7.72
N ILE A 40 -16.53 3.41 7.00
CA ILE A 40 -15.16 3.65 7.48
C ILE A 40 -14.95 5.17 7.67
N PRO A 41 -14.63 5.64 8.89
CA PRO A 41 -14.39 7.04 9.17
C PRO A 41 -13.20 7.61 8.39
N VAL A 42 -13.37 8.81 7.85
CA VAL A 42 -12.28 9.59 7.23
C VAL A 42 -11.58 10.42 8.30
N VAL A 43 -10.27 10.23 8.45
CA VAL A 43 -9.42 10.90 9.46
C VAL A 43 -8.43 11.89 8.85
N GLY A 44 -8.49 12.12 7.54
CA GLY A 44 -7.68 13.09 6.80
C GLY A 44 -7.81 12.91 5.29
N GLY A 45 -7.17 13.80 4.53
CA GLY A 45 -7.05 13.72 3.08
C GLY A 45 -5.67 13.25 2.62
N VAL A 46 -5.38 13.46 1.33
CA VAL A 46 -4.05 13.14 0.73
C VAL A 46 -2.91 13.83 1.47
N ALA A 47 -3.08 15.12 1.78
CA ALA A 47 -2.02 15.97 2.34
C ALA A 47 -1.68 15.57 3.79
N PRO A 48 -0.39 15.42 4.16
CA PRO A 48 -0.01 15.02 5.50
C PRO A 48 -0.59 15.87 6.63
N GLU A 49 -0.65 17.19 6.43
CA GLU A 49 -1.17 18.18 7.37
C GLU A 49 -2.69 18.08 7.60
N SER A 50 -3.42 17.39 6.71
CA SER A 50 -4.87 17.23 6.83
C SER A 50 -5.28 16.08 7.77
N ARG A 51 -4.32 15.27 8.24
CA ARG A 51 -4.56 14.11 9.10
C ARG A 51 -4.73 14.55 10.54
N SER A 52 -5.86 14.22 11.15
CA SER A 52 -6.13 14.53 12.56
C SER A 52 -5.64 13.41 13.46
N LEU A 53 -4.67 13.71 14.32
CA LEU A 53 -4.23 12.79 15.36
C LEU A 53 -5.38 12.44 16.31
N GLU A 54 -6.18 13.42 16.73
CA GLU A 54 -7.29 13.22 17.67
C GLU A 54 -8.34 12.27 17.08
N ALA A 55 -8.66 12.42 15.80
CA ALA A 55 -9.58 11.52 15.11
C ALA A 55 -9.01 10.10 15.02
N ILE A 56 -7.71 9.95 14.72
CA ILE A 56 -7.04 8.65 14.71
C ILE A 56 -7.08 8.00 16.10
N LEU A 57 -6.73 8.74 17.15
CA LEU A 57 -6.73 8.22 18.52
C LEU A 57 -8.14 7.84 19.01
N ALA A 58 -9.16 8.59 18.60
CA ALA A 58 -10.56 8.29 18.93
C ALA A 58 -11.04 6.94 18.38
N LEU A 59 -10.42 6.45 17.30
CA LEU A 59 -10.71 5.13 16.72
C LEU A 59 -9.97 3.99 17.41
N ALA A 60 -9.03 4.29 18.31
CA ALA A 60 -8.20 3.33 19.04
C ALA A 60 -7.59 2.22 18.15
N PRO A 61 -6.91 2.56 17.05
CA PRO A 61 -6.27 1.56 16.20
C PRO A 61 -5.12 0.87 16.93
N ASP A 62 -4.92 -0.40 16.63
CA ASP A 62 -3.77 -1.19 17.08
C ASP A 62 -2.56 -1.10 16.14
N LEU A 63 -2.77 -0.57 14.93
CA LEU A 63 -1.73 -0.36 13.93
C LEU A 63 -2.12 0.79 12.98
N VAL A 64 -1.14 1.64 12.65
CA VAL A 64 -1.24 2.59 11.52
C VAL A 64 -0.37 2.11 10.37
N VAL A 65 -0.93 2.07 9.17
CA VAL A 65 -0.19 1.73 7.95
C VAL A 65 -0.07 2.98 7.08
N ALA A 66 1.16 3.38 6.78
CA ALA A 66 1.48 4.52 5.93
C ALA A 66 2.25 4.09 4.69
N THR A 67 2.33 4.98 3.70
CA THR A 67 3.27 4.85 2.57
C THR A 67 4.42 5.83 2.75
N ALA A 68 5.54 5.54 2.11
CA ALA A 68 6.69 6.45 2.12
C ALA A 68 6.37 7.82 1.50
N GLN A 69 5.38 7.90 0.60
CA GLN A 69 4.94 9.16 0.01
C GLN A 69 4.03 9.94 0.95
N ALA A 70 3.17 9.24 1.69
CA ALA A 70 2.31 9.88 2.67
C ALA A 70 3.13 10.44 3.85
N GLU A 71 4.23 9.78 4.21
CA GLU A 71 5.09 10.11 5.35
C GLU A 71 6.59 10.04 4.93
N PRO A 72 7.09 11.04 4.19
CA PRO A 72 8.43 11.02 3.57
C PRO A 72 9.58 11.02 4.58
N ASP A 73 9.34 11.52 5.79
CA ASP A 73 10.33 11.51 6.88
C ASP A 73 10.45 10.14 7.56
N LEU A 74 9.73 9.11 7.10
CA LEU A 74 9.84 7.70 7.51
C LEU A 74 9.92 7.50 9.04
N GLY A 75 9.04 8.17 9.79
CA GLY A 75 9.00 8.14 11.26
C GLY A 75 9.45 9.43 11.94
N GLY A 76 10.01 10.39 11.20
CA GLY A 76 10.40 11.70 11.72
C GLY A 76 9.24 12.67 11.95
N SER A 77 8.05 12.40 11.39
CA SER A 77 6.91 13.30 11.49
C SER A 77 6.35 13.39 12.91
N LEU A 78 5.78 14.54 13.25
CA LEU A 78 5.14 14.77 14.54
C LEU A 78 4.01 13.76 14.80
N LEU A 79 3.22 13.46 13.77
CA LEU A 79 2.12 12.49 13.83
C LEU A 79 2.62 11.12 14.28
N LEU A 80 3.63 10.56 13.61
CA LEU A 80 4.16 9.23 13.92
C LEU A 80 4.82 9.18 15.31
N ARG A 81 5.48 10.26 15.73
CA ARG A 81 6.02 10.38 17.09
C ARG A 81 4.93 10.38 18.16
N GLN A 82 3.81 11.05 17.91
CA GLN A 82 2.68 11.08 18.85
C GLN A 82 1.93 9.76 18.89
N LEU A 83 1.76 9.08 17.75
CA LEU A 83 1.20 7.72 17.72
C LEU A 83 2.08 6.73 18.49
N ALA A 84 3.40 6.79 18.31
CA ALA A 84 4.34 5.98 19.07
C ALA A 84 4.28 6.28 20.58
N ALA A 85 4.15 7.55 20.97
CA ALA A 85 3.96 7.94 22.36
C ALA A 85 2.62 7.45 22.96
N ALA A 86 1.60 7.26 22.13
CA ALA A 86 0.33 6.65 22.49
C ALA A 86 0.36 5.11 22.46
N GLY A 87 1.50 4.49 22.13
CA GLY A 87 1.65 3.04 22.05
C GLY A 87 1.08 2.41 20.78
N ILE A 88 0.79 3.20 19.75
CA ILE A 88 0.26 2.73 18.47
C ILE A 88 1.42 2.58 17.48
N PRO A 89 1.79 1.35 17.08
CA PRO A 89 2.84 1.14 16.10
C PRO A 89 2.42 1.64 14.72
N ALA A 90 3.42 2.09 13.95
CA ALA A 90 3.24 2.43 12.54
C ALA A 90 4.16 1.58 11.66
N VAL A 91 3.65 1.10 10.53
CA VAL A 91 4.41 0.36 9.52
C VAL A 91 4.26 1.01 8.16
N PHE A 92 5.30 0.87 7.34
CA PHE A 92 5.32 1.39 5.98
C PHE A 92 5.05 0.27 4.98
N SER A 93 4.01 0.42 4.19
CA SER A 93 3.58 -0.52 3.16
C SER A 93 3.57 0.18 1.81
N SER A 94 4.73 0.28 1.18
CA SER A 94 4.91 0.87 -0.15
C SER A 94 5.32 -0.20 -1.17
N ALA A 95 4.74 -0.13 -2.37
CA ALA A 95 5.11 -0.97 -3.52
C ALA A 95 5.87 -0.17 -4.58
N ASP A 96 6.45 0.97 -4.20
CA ASP A 96 6.98 1.96 -5.13
C ASP A 96 8.33 1.51 -5.68
N ALA A 97 8.28 0.73 -6.76
CA ALA A 97 9.44 0.23 -7.49
C ALA A 97 10.33 1.36 -8.08
N ASN A 98 9.89 2.62 -8.01
CA ASN A 98 10.62 3.78 -8.50
C ASN A 98 11.63 4.36 -7.50
N ARG A 99 11.67 3.86 -6.25
CA ARG A 99 12.75 4.22 -5.32
C ARG A 99 13.90 3.22 -5.45
N PRO A 100 15.15 3.71 -5.60
CA PRO A 100 16.31 2.83 -5.46
C PRO A 100 16.31 2.20 -4.06
N ASP A 101 16.78 0.95 -3.97
CA ASP A 101 17.00 0.32 -2.68
C ASP A 101 18.10 1.04 -1.88
N ALA A 102 18.39 0.58 -0.65
CA ALA A 102 19.41 1.18 0.21
C ALA A 102 20.83 1.19 -0.40
N THR A 103 21.03 0.46 -1.51
CA THR A 103 22.30 0.37 -2.25
C THR A 103 22.32 1.20 -3.54
N GLY A 104 21.22 1.90 -3.86
CA GLY A 104 21.08 2.69 -5.08
C GLY A 104 20.70 1.87 -6.32
N ALA A 105 20.38 0.59 -6.17
CA ALA A 105 19.95 -0.26 -7.28
C ALA A 105 18.44 -0.15 -7.51
N ALA A 106 18.02 -0.26 -8.78
CA ALA A 106 16.61 -0.42 -9.11
C ALA A 106 16.08 -1.68 -8.42
N GLU A 107 15.01 -1.53 -7.65
CA GLU A 107 14.47 -2.63 -6.85
C GLU A 107 13.83 -3.68 -7.78
N ASP A 108 14.12 -4.97 -7.56
CA ASP A 108 13.43 -6.06 -8.27
C ASP A 108 11.94 -6.06 -7.88
N PRO A 109 11.01 -5.78 -8.82
CA PRO A 109 9.59 -5.71 -8.51
C PRO A 109 9.03 -7.02 -7.93
N ALA A 110 9.60 -8.17 -8.33
CA ALA A 110 9.21 -9.46 -7.78
C ALA A 110 9.64 -9.59 -6.31
N GLY A 111 10.87 -9.19 -6.00
CA GLY A 111 11.39 -9.11 -4.64
C GLY A 111 10.58 -8.18 -3.73
N SER A 112 10.22 -6.98 -4.22
CA SER A 112 9.41 -6.02 -3.46
C SER A 112 8.01 -6.55 -3.16
N LEU A 113 7.38 -7.20 -4.14
CA LEU A 113 6.09 -7.86 -3.93
C LEU A 113 6.18 -8.95 -2.87
N VAL A 114 7.22 -9.80 -2.91
CA VAL A 114 7.40 -10.86 -1.91
C VAL A 114 7.53 -10.26 -0.51
N ARG A 115 8.36 -9.23 -0.33
CA ARG A 115 8.50 -8.55 0.97
C ARG A 115 7.17 -7.98 1.47
N LEU A 116 6.42 -7.32 0.59
CA LEU A 116 5.15 -6.70 0.92
C LEU A 116 4.09 -7.74 1.29
N MET A 117 4.02 -8.85 0.55
CA MET A 117 3.09 -9.94 0.87
C MET A 117 3.46 -10.65 2.15
N THR A 118 4.75 -10.86 2.42
CA THR A 118 5.21 -11.40 3.72
C THR A 118 4.82 -10.48 4.86
N LEU A 119 5.04 -9.16 4.74
CA LEU A 119 4.61 -8.18 5.75
C LEU A 119 3.11 -8.31 6.03
N TRP A 120 2.27 -8.25 5.00
CA TRP A 120 0.83 -8.34 5.17
C TRP A 120 0.34 -9.72 5.63
N GLY A 121 1.00 -10.80 5.21
CA GLY A 121 0.73 -12.15 5.68
C GLY A 121 0.91 -12.24 7.20
N THR A 122 2.04 -11.75 7.72
CA THR A 122 2.31 -11.71 9.16
C THR A 122 1.33 -10.81 9.91
N LEU A 123 1.07 -9.60 9.41
CA LEU A 123 0.16 -8.66 10.07
C LEU A 123 -1.28 -9.17 10.16
N LEU A 124 -1.71 -9.99 9.19
CA LEU A 124 -3.09 -10.48 9.10
C LEU A 124 -3.26 -11.92 9.61
N GLY A 125 -2.17 -12.61 9.98
CA GLY A 125 -2.18 -14.05 10.27
C GLY A 125 -2.64 -14.88 9.06
N ARG A 126 -2.10 -14.53 7.88
CA ARG A 126 -2.44 -15.07 6.54
C ARG A 126 -1.17 -15.40 5.75
N GLU A 127 -0.19 -15.97 6.43
CA GLU A 127 1.11 -16.32 5.87
C GLU A 127 0.98 -17.35 4.75
N ALA A 128 0.07 -18.32 4.88
CA ALA A 128 -0.17 -19.34 3.86
C ALA A 128 -0.74 -18.74 2.57
N GLU A 129 -1.69 -17.81 2.67
CA GLU A 129 -2.25 -17.09 1.53
C GLU A 129 -1.21 -16.20 0.86
N ALA A 130 -0.37 -15.53 1.66
CA ALA A 130 0.74 -14.72 1.15
C ALA A 130 1.78 -15.59 0.43
N GLU A 131 2.14 -16.76 0.97
CA GLU A 131 3.05 -17.71 0.35
C GLU A 131 2.47 -18.26 -0.96
N ALA A 132 1.20 -18.67 -0.96
CA ALA A 132 0.51 -19.16 -2.15
C ALA A 132 0.50 -18.12 -3.29
N PHE A 133 0.20 -16.86 -2.96
CA PHE A 133 0.19 -15.79 -3.95
C PHE A 133 1.60 -15.46 -4.48
N THR A 134 2.60 -15.38 -3.60
CA THR A 134 3.97 -15.10 -4.03
C THR A 134 4.56 -16.24 -4.86
N ALA A 135 4.24 -17.48 -4.55
CA ALA A 135 4.60 -18.64 -5.37
C ALA A 135 3.97 -18.56 -6.77
N PHE A 136 2.68 -18.22 -6.84
CA PHE A 136 1.98 -18.00 -8.11
C PHE A 136 2.66 -16.91 -8.96
N VAL A 137 2.96 -15.74 -8.37
CA VAL A 137 3.59 -14.64 -9.11
C VAL A 137 5.00 -15.02 -9.58
N ARG A 138 5.80 -15.65 -8.72
CA ARG A 138 7.16 -16.11 -9.07
C ARG A 138 7.12 -17.09 -10.24
N GLN A 139 6.18 -18.02 -10.25
CA GLN A 139 6.00 -18.96 -11.35
C GLN A 139 5.65 -18.23 -12.67
N ARG A 140 4.73 -17.27 -12.61
CA ARG A 140 4.30 -16.51 -13.81
C ARG A 140 5.41 -15.62 -14.36
N LEU A 141 6.08 -14.86 -13.50
CA LEU A 141 7.21 -14.03 -13.91
C LEU A 141 8.36 -14.89 -14.44
N GLY A 142 8.69 -16.00 -13.78
CA GLY A 142 9.70 -16.94 -14.28
C GLY A 142 9.37 -17.50 -15.67
N THR A 143 8.09 -17.77 -15.95
CA THR A 143 7.65 -18.19 -17.29
C THR A 143 7.87 -17.10 -18.35
N VAL A 144 7.57 -15.85 -18.01
CA VAL A 144 7.79 -14.70 -18.91
C VAL A 144 9.28 -14.48 -19.14
N SER A 145 10.09 -14.44 -18.08
CA SER A 145 11.54 -14.28 -18.16
C SER A 145 12.20 -15.39 -19.00
N ALA A 146 11.77 -16.65 -18.83
CA ALA A 146 12.29 -17.76 -19.62
C ALA A 146 11.98 -17.63 -21.12
N ARG A 147 10.78 -17.18 -21.47
CA ARG A 147 10.38 -16.96 -22.88
C ARG A 147 11.11 -15.78 -23.52
N LEU A 148 11.47 -14.78 -22.72
CA LEU A 148 12.15 -13.57 -23.20
C LEU A 148 13.68 -13.66 -23.10
N ALA A 149 14.24 -14.74 -22.54
CA ALA A 149 15.67 -14.87 -22.26
C ALA A 149 16.58 -14.68 -23.49
N SER A 150 16.09 -15.00 -24.69
CA SER A 150 16.83 -14.86 -25.96
C SER A 150 16.34 -13.70 -26.82
N VAL A 151 15.42 -12.87 -26.32
CA VAL A 151 14.87 -11.72 -27.06
C VAL A 151 15.71 -10.50 -26.73
N ALA A 152 16.27 -9.85 -27.76
CA ALA A 152 16.99 -8.59 -27.57
C ALA A 152 16.00 -7.50 -27.09
N PRO A 153 16.31 -6.76 -25.99
CA PRO A 153 15.49 -5.65 -25.55
C PRO A 153 15.36 -4.60 -26.66
N CYS A 154 14.14 -4.16 -26.96
CA CYS A 154 13.89 -3.06 -27.89
C CYS A 154 13.53 -1.80 -27.08
N PRO A 155 14.30 -0.70 -27.18
CA PRO A 155 13.96 0.55 -26.55
C PRO A 155 12.61 1.03 -27.08
N THR A 156 11.61 1.05 -26.21
CA THR A 156 10.28 1.55 -26.53
C THR A 156 10.03 2.77 -25.67
N TYR A 157 9.84 3.93 -26.30
CA TYR A 157 9.37 5.11 -25.60
C TYR A 157 7.86 4.99 -25.39
N LEU A 158 7.43 5.12 -24.14
CA LEU A 158 6.04 5.15 -23.77
C LEU A 158 5.84 6.34 -22.84
N GLU A 159 5.05 7.30 -23.28
CA GLU A 159 4.65 8.44 -22.45
C GLU A 159 3.39 8.04 -21.68
N VAL A 160 3.50 7.98 -20.35
CA VAL A 160 2.39 7.69 -19.46
C VAL A 160 2.14 8.96 -18.66
N GLN A 161 1.03 9.64 -18.96
CA GLN A 161 0.68 11.04 -18.62
C GLN A 161 1.34 12.12 -19.49
N SER A 162 0.84 12.28 -20.71
CA SER A 162 0.89 13.56 -21.43
C SER A 162 -0.14 14.50 -20.80
N THR A 163 0.29 15.44 -19.96
CA THR A 163 -0.57 16.57 -19.62
C THR A 163 -0.56 17.55 -20.80
N TYR A 164 -1.71 17.74 -21.45
CA TYR A 164 -1.92 18.94 -22.26
C TYR A 164 -2.11 20.09 -21.27
N ASP A 165 -1.02 20.81 -21.02
CA ASP A 165 -0.95 22.27 -21.02
C ASP A 165 0.45 22.69 -20.52
N GLU A 166 1.15 23.45 -21.36
CA GLU A 166 2.48 24.07 -21.14
C GLU A 166 3.72 23.14 -21.25
N CYS A 167 4.07 22.80 -22.49
CA CYS A 167 5.47 22.80 -22.92
C CYS A 167 5.60 23.70 -24.15
N CYS A 168 6.41 24.77 -23.98
CA CYS A 168 6.61 25.96 -24.82
C CYS A 168 5.67 27.14 -24.51
#